data_AF-A0A914H4F0-F1
#
_entry.id   AF-A0A914H4F0-F1
#
_cell.length_a   1.000
_cell.length_b   1.000
_cell.length_c   1.000
_cell.angle_alpha   90.00
_cell.angle_beta   90.00
_cell.angle_gamma   90.00
#
_symmetry.space_group_name_H-M   'P 1'
#
loop_
_entity.id
_entity.type
_entity.pdbx_description
1 polymer ?
#
loop_
_entity_poly.entity_id
_entity_poly.type
_entity_poly.pdbx_seq_one_letter_code
_entity_poly.pdbx_strand_id
1 'polypeptide(L)'
;MLCNVCWDEVPTEHLCFCDCSMVPKSESDGSGVNDNDSNRTVPMITKVPTSRSMPSVRNVWCSTRRQHTKKCHSQSLDLGCVACCHKCNCTVGMDVPPEQEQKFCCPKCNCAFCRKCDEEWKEEHNELSCEQFAKQQQQKSDRRQLLLYRTHRDSRFKSW
;
A
#
# COMPACT_ATOMS: atom_id res chain seq x y z
N MET A 1 -10.67 35.28 -0.82
CA MET A 1 -9.52 35.29 -1.75
C MET A 1 -9.56 33.98 -2.52
N LEU A 2 -10.06 34.04 -3.75
CA LEU A 2 -10.21 32.88 -4.64
C LEU A 2 -8.99 32.84 -5.54
N CYS A 3 -8.14 31.82 -5.40
CA CYS A 3 -7.07 31.57 -6.35
C CYS A 3 -7.52 30.44 -7.28
N ASN A 4 -8.17 30.81 -8.38
CA ASN A 4 -8.34 29.96 -9.54
C ASN A 4 -7.09 30.10 -10.39
N VAL A 5 -6.12 29.19 -10.20
CA VAL A 5 -5.10 28.95 -11.24
C VAL A 5 -5.60 27.76 -12.05
N CYS A 6 -6.29 28.07 -13.14
CA CYS A 6 -6.54 27.11 -14.21
C CYS A 6 -5.21 26.86 -14.91
N TRP A 7 -4.76 25.62 -14.91
CA TRP A 7 -3.67 25.14 -15.77
C TRP A 7 -4.27 24.88 -17.16
N ASP A 8 -4.69 25.94 -17.85
CA ASP A 8 -4.95 25.89 -19.29
C ASP A 8 -3.69 26.40 -19.98
N GLU A 9 -3.20 25.64 -20.96
CA GLU A 9 -2.00 25.91 -21.78
C GLU A 9 -0.64 25.48 -21.21
N VAL A 10 -0.50 24.18 -20.91
CA VAL A 10 0.82 23.54 -21.02
C VAL A 10 1.00 23.11 -22.48
N PRO A 11 2.04 23.58 -23.19
CA PRO A 11 2.35 23.13 -24.54
C PRO A 11 2.50 21.61 -24.58
N THR A 12 1.77 20.95 -25.48
CA THR A 12 1.77 19.49 -25.68
C THR A 12 3.16 18.90 -26.02
N GLU A 13 4.14 19.74 -26.30
CA GLU A 13 5.53 19.37 -26.63
C GLU A 13 6.39 18.95 -25.42
N HIS A 14 5.87 19.07 -24.19
CA HIS A 14 6.52 18.54 -22.98
C HIS A 14 5.72 17.42 -22.28
N LEU A 15 4.79 16.77 -22.98
CA LEU A 15 4.22 15.50 -22.53
C LEU A 15 5.28 14.41 -22.72
N CYS A 16 6.08 14.17 -21.67
CA CYS A 16 6.87 12.95 -21.56
C CYS A 16 5.90 11.76 -21.57
N PHE A 17 5.67 11.18 -22.75
CA PHE A 17 5.18 9.82 -22.86
C PHE A 17 6.25 8.92 -22.22
N CYS A 18 6.03 8.54 -20.96
CA CYS A 18 6.66 7.34 -20.42
C CYS A 18 6.06 6.16 -21.18
N ASP A 19 6.61 5.92 -22.36
CA ASP A 19 6.39 4.71 -23.11
C ASP A 19 6.91 3.57 -22.23
N CYS A 20 6.00 2.93 -21.50
CA CYS A 20 6.26 1.74 -20.72
C CYS A 20 6.46 0.59 -21.70
N SER A 21 7.52 0.66 -22.52
CA SER A 21 8.08 -0.49 -23.20
C SER A 21 8.38 -1.50 -22.12
N MET A 22 7.52 -2.52 -22.05
CA MET A 22 7.72 -3.65 -21.16
C MET A 22 9.05 -4.29 -21.55
N VAL A 23 10.09 -4.03 -20.78
CA VAL A 23 11.31 -4.83 -20.84
C VAL A 23 10.88 -6.24 -20.46
N PRO A 24 10.98 -7.24 -21.37
CA PRO A 24 10.72 -8.61 -20.98
C PRO A 24 11.68 -8.95 -19.84
N LYS A 25 11.11 -9.39 -18.72
CA LYS A 25 11.87 -9.91 -17.57
C LYS A 25 12.76 -11.02 -18.09
N SER A 26 14.07 -10.78 -18.06
CA SER A 26 15.06 -11.85 -18.19
C SER A 26 14.82 -12.83 -17.04
N GLU A 27 14.46 -14.05 -17.38
CA GLU A 27 14.39 -15.16 -16.45
C GLU A 27 15.83 -15.49 -16.04
N SER A 28 16.20 -15.06 -14.83
CA SER A 28 17.47 -15.46 -14.23
C SER A 28 17.29 -16.83 -13.59
N ASP A 29 17.69 -17.89 -14.29
CA ASP A 29 17.85 -19.24 -13.76
C ASP A 29 18.94 -19.24 -12.68
N GLY A 30 18.53 -19.01 -11.43
CA GLY A 30 19.35 -19.16 -10.25
C GLY A 30 19.21 -20.57 -9.70
N SER A 31 20.02 -21.50 -10.19
CA SER A 31 20.21 -22.83 -9.60
C SER A 31 20.85 -22.71 -8.22
N GLY A 32 20.34 -23.41 -7.21
CA GLY A 32 20.92 -23.38 -5.86
C GLY A 32 20.26 -24.37 -4.91
N VAL A 33 20.51 -25.65 -5.17
CA VAL A 33 20.34 -26.82 -4.28
C VAL A 33 20.67 -26.52 -2.81
N ASN A 34 19.89 -27.10 -1.89
CA ASN A 34 20.33 -28.04 -0.85
C ASN A 34 19.14 -28.43 0.04
N ASP A 35 18.46 -29.52 -0.32
CA ASP A 35 17.56 -30.25 0.57
C ASP A 35 18.39 -31.01 1.60
N ASN A 36 18.18 -30.73 2.88
CA ASN A 36 18.65 -31.59 3.95
C ASN A 36 17.51 -32.50 4.42
N ASP A 37 17.78 -33.78 4.28
CA ASP A 37 16.92 -34.93 4.46
C ASP A 37 16.70 -35.22 5.95
N SER A 38 15.45 -35.48 6.34
CA SER A 38 15.14 -36.19 7.59
C SER A 38 13.77 -36.85 7.48
N ASN A 39 13.78 -37.97 6.75
CA ASN A 39 13.33 -39.27 7.23
C ASN A 39 11.99 -39.31 8.01
N ARG A 40 10.91 -39.75 7.33
CA ARG A 40 9.89 -40.55 7.99
C ARG A 40 9.19 -41.53 7.06
N THR A 41 9.34 -42.80 7.41
CA THR A 41 8.89 -44.02 6.76
C THR A 41 7.37 -44.19 6.66
N VAL A 42 6.98 -44.86 5.57
CA VAL A 42 5.66 -45.21 4.96
C VAL A 42 4.72 -46.06 5.87
N PRO A 43 3.42 -46.24 5.53
CA PRO A 43 3.04 -47.34 4.62
C PRO A 43 1.94 -47.04 3.58
N MET A 44 1.94 -47.90 2.55
CA MET A 44 1.12 -47.91 1.33
C MET A 44 -0.37 -48.13 1.55
N ILE A 45 -1.24 -47.43 0.80
CA ILE A 45 -2.58 -47.91 0.40
C ILE A 45 -2.95 -47.43 -1.02
N THR A 46 -3.05 -48.43 -1.91
CA THR A 46 -4.02 -48.68 -3.00
C THR A 46 -4.52 -47.56 -3.92
N LYS A 47 -4.31 -47.80 -5.23
CA LYS A 47 -4.82 -47.04 -6.38
C LYS A 47 -6.32 -47.26 -6.63
N VAL A 48 -7.06 -46.20 -6.96
CA VAL A 48 -8.32 -46.24 -7.73
C VAL A 48 -8.28 -45.09 -8.75
N PRO A 49 -8.60 -45.32 -10.04
CA PRO A 49 -8.70 -44.25 -11.02
C PRO A 49 -10.15 -43.74 -11.10
N THR A 50 -10.40 -42.49 -10.74
CA THR A 50 -11.68 -41.81 -11.01
C THR A 50 -11.46 -40.66 -11.98
N SER A 51 -12.17 -40.77 -13.09
CA SER A 51 -12.16 -39.92 -14.26
C SER A 51 -12.77 -38.53 -14.02
N ARG A 52 -12.15 -37.56 -14.70
CA ARG A 52 -12.70 -36.34 -15.33
C ARG A 52 -13.82 -35.58 -14.61
N SER A 53 -13.51 -34.35 -14.20
CA SER A 53 -14.44 -33.22 -14.34
C SER A 53 -13.67 -31.90 -14.46
N MET A 54 -14.26 -30.98 -15.22
CA MET A 54 -13.68 -29.81 -15.91
C MET A 54 -13.11 -28.70 -15.01
N PRO A 55 -12.27 -27.80 -15.57
CA PRO A 55 -11.74 -26.66 -14.83
C PRO A 55 -12.85 -25.69 -14.41
N SER A 56 -13.03 -25.54 -13.11
CA SER A 56 -13.81 -24.43 -12.56
C SER A 56 -13.00 -23.16 -12.73
N VAL A 57 -13.43 -22.32 -13.67
CA VAL A 57 -12.94 -20.95 -13.87
C VAL A 57 -13.38 -20.12 -12.65
N ARG A 58 -12.65 -20.25 -11.55
CA ARG A 58 -12.80 -19.34 -10.42
C ARG A 58 -12.04 -18.07 -10.76
N ASN A 59 -12.84 -17.06 -11.09
CA ASN A 59 -12.51 -15.65 -11.18
C ASN A 59 -11.24 -15.30 -10.38
N VAL A 60 -10.14 -15.12 -11.11
CA VAL A 60 -8.97 -14.41 -10.62
C VAL A 60 -9.44 -12.98 -10.40
N TRP A 61 -9.90 -12.70 -9.20
CA TRP A 61 -10.13 -11.34 -8.76
C TRP A 61 -8.75 -10.68 -8.72
N CYS A 62 -8.43 -9.95 -9.79
CA CYS A 62 -7.25 -9.11 -9.87
C CYS A 62 -7.32 -8.09 -8.73
N SER A 63 -6.73 -8.46 -7.60
CA SER A 63 -6.38 -7.53 -6.52
C SER A 63 -5.18 -6.71 -6.96
N THR A 64 -5.31 -6.00 -8.08
CA THR A 64 -4.31 -5.02 -8.54
C THR A 64 -4.58 -3.68 -7.85
N ARG A 65 -4.79 -3.72 -6.53
CA ARG A 65 -5.01 -2.53 -5.70
C ARG A 65 -3.86 -2.41 -4.71
N ARG A 66 -3.07 -1.34 -4.87
CA ARG A 66 -1.97 -0.86 -4.01
C ARG A 66 -0.62 -1.57 -4.14
N GLN A 67 0.10 -1.35 -5.25
CA GLN A 67 1.58 -1.32 -5.20
C GLN A 67 2.22 -0.19 -6.05
N HIS A 68 1.43 0.77 -6.54
CA HIS A 68 1.98 1.97 -7.21
C HIS A 68 1.96 3.20 -6.29
N THR A 69 2.54 3.10 -5.10
CA THR A 69 3.25 4.27 -4.57
C THR A 69 4.64 4.22 -5.18
N LYS A 70 4.71 4.50 -6.49
CA LYS A 70 5.97 4.77 -7.17
C LYS A 70 6.60 5.91 -6.38
N LYS A 71 7.64 5.57 -5.63
CA LYS A 71 8.50 6.49 -4.90
C LYS A 71 8.99 7.49 -5.95
N CYS A 72 8.43 8.70 -5.97
CA CYS A 72 8.88 9.78 -6.83
C CYS A 72 10.28 10.18 -6.34
N HIS A 73 11.30 9.43 -6.76
CA HIS A 73 12.69 9.86 -6.67
C HIS A 73 12.89 10.93 -7.74
N SER A 74 12.45 12.15 -7.44
CA SER A 74 12.80 13.34 -8.21
C SER A 74 14.25 13.69 -7.89
N GLN A 75 15.17 13.23 -8.74
CA GLN A 75 16.48 13.86 -8.84
C GLN A 75 16.33 15.13 -9.69
N SER A 76 16.82 16.24 -9.12
CA SER A 76 17.28 17.45 -9.83
C SER A 76 16.28 18.58 -10.10
N LEU A 77 16.81 19.78 -9.79
CA LEU A 77 16.31 21.15 -9.97
C LEU A 77 15.25 21.58 -8.96
N ASP A 78 15.33 22.82 -8.47
CA ASP A 78 14.48 23.50 -7.47
C ASP A 78 12.98 23.58 -7.86
N LEU A 79 12.40 22.45 -8.27
CA LEU A 79 10.96 22.25 -8.39
C LEU A 79 10.44 22.10 -6.97
N GLY A 80 9.76 23.15 -6.48
CA GLY A 80 9.19 23.22 -5.14
C GLY A 80 8.45 21.95 -4.72
N CYS A 81 8.36 21.75 -3.41
CA CYS A 81 7.75 20.55 -2.84
C CYS A 81 6.26 20.47 -3.22
N VAL A 82 5.89 19.49 -4.03
CA VAL A 82 4.49 19.27 -4.40
C VAL A 82 3.85 18.24 -3.47
N ALA A 83 2.70 18.57 -2.89
CA ALA A 83 1.89 17.67 -2.06
C ALA A 83 0.60 17.28 -2.78
N CYS A 84 0.19 16.01 -2.68
CA CYS A 84 -1.01 15.48 -3.33
C CYS A 84 -1.98 14.91 -2.30
N CYS A 85 -3.26 15.28 -2.38
CA CYS A 85 -4.30 14.73 -1.52
C CYS A 85 -4.76 13.34 -2.01
N HIS A 86 -4.66 12.30 -1.18
CA HIS A 86 -5.12 10.94 -1.54
C HIS A 86 -6.64 10.77 -1.68
N LYS A 87 -7.45 11.67 -1.12
CA LYS A 87 -8.92 11.58 -1.21
C LYS A 87 -9.48 12.20 -2.49
N CYS A 88 -8.92 13.32 -2.95
CA CYS A 88 -9.45 14.07 -4.10
C CYS A 88 -8.43 14.30 -5.24
N ASN A 89 -7.22 13.74 -5.12
CA ASN A 89 -6.10 13.92 -6.05
C ASN A 89 -5.75 15.39 -6.35
N CYS A 90 -6.06 16.31 -5.42
CA CYS A 90 -5.65 17.70 -5.54
C CYS A 90 -4.14 17.82 -5.29
N THR A 91 -3.44 18.38 -6.26
CA THR A 91 -2.01 18.71 -6.20
C THR A 91 -1.85 20.15 -5.77
N VAL A 92 -0.98 20.41 -4.80
CA VAL A 92 -0.70 21.74 -4.27
C VAL A 92 0.81 21.92 -4.17
N GLY A 93 1.34 22.96 -4.80
CA GLY A 93 2.73 23.37 -4.61
C GLY A 93 2.90 23.99 -3.22
N MET A 94 3.95 23.60 -2.51
CA MET A 94 4.31 24.13 -1.21
C MET A 94 5.73 24.68 -1.25
N ASP A 95 5.90 25.89 -0.75
CA ASP A 95 7.20 26.54 -0.64
C ASP A 95 8.01 25.98 0.55
N VAL A 96 7.30 25.44 1.55
CA VAL A 96 7.89 24.95 2.79
C VAL A 96 8.20 23.45 2.68
N PRO A 97 9.44 23.03 2.99
CA PRO A 97 9.82 21.63 2.93
C PRO A 97 9.14 20.79 4.05
N PRO A 98 8.95 19.48 3.85
CA PRO A 98 8.19 18.61 4.77
C PRO A 98 8.84 18.44 6.16
N GLU A 99 10.08 18.87 6.34
CA GLU A 99 10.79 18.89 7.61
C GLU A 99 10.27 19.96 8.57
N GLN A 100 9.87 21.13 8.03
CA GLN A 100 9.39 22.26 8.82
C GLN A 100 7.89 22.17 9.11
N GLU A 101 7.11 21.78 8.11
CA GLU A 101 5.67 21.63 8.23
C GLU A 101 5.29 20.20 7.88
N GLN A 102 4.97 19.39 8.89
CA GLN A 102 4.64 17.97 8.70
C GLN A 102 3.18 17.76 8.30
N LYS A 103 2.31 18.73 8.57
CA LYS A 103 0.87 18.63 8.30
C LYS A 103 0.57 19.27 6.95
N PHE A 104 -0.10 18.54 6.07
CA PHE A 104 -0.69 19.07 4.85
C PHE A 104 -2.20 19.11 4.98
N CYS A 105 -2.82 20.25 4.68
CA CYS A 105 -4.27 20.42 4.63
C CYS A 105 -4.71 20.60 3.18
N CYS A 106 -5.56 19.70 2.67
CA CYS A 106 -6.06 19.83 1.31
C CYS A 106 -7.09 20.98 1.22
N PRO A 107 -6.90 21.96 0.32
CA PRO A 107 -7.83 23.09 0.20
C PRO A 107 -9.19 22.73 -0.40
N LYS A 108 -9.30 21.57 -1.10
CA LYS A 108 -10.56 21.12 -1.72
C LYS A 108 -11.46 20.34 -0.78
N CYS A 109 -10.90 19.41 -0.01
CA CYS A 109 -11.68 18.50 0.85
C CYS A 109 -11.44 18.69 2.36
N ASN A 110 -10.60 19.66 2.74
CA ASN A 110 -10.22 19.96 4.13
C ASN A 110 -9.67 18.78 4.93
N CYS A 111 -9.29 17.69 4.27
CA CYS A 111 -8.65 16.56 4.92
C CYS A 111 -7.18 16.90 5.16
N ALA A 112 -6.69 16.51 6.33
CA ALA A 112 -5.30 16.72 6.72
C ALA A 112 -4.53 15.39 6.71
N PHE A 113 -3.29 15.41 6.24
CA PHE A 113 -2.42 14.24 6.14
C PHE A 113 -1.00 14.59 6.58
N CYS A 114 -0.24 13.60 7.02
CA CYS A 114 1.18 13.76 7.31
C CYS A 114 1.99 13.72 6.01
N ARG A 115 2.80 14.75 5.76
CA ARG A 115 3.66 14.85 4.57
C ARG A 115 4.80 13.84 4.52
N LYS A 116 5.09 13.15 5.64
CA LYS A 116 6.19 12.18 5.75
C LYS A 116 5.73 10.74 5.57
N CYS A 117 4.57 10.39 6.13
CA CYS A 117 4.06 9.01 6.08
C CYS A 117 2.74 8.87 5.32
N ASP A 118 2.21 9.97 4.76
CA ASP A 118 0.99 10.00 3.94
C ASP A 118 -0.30 9.51 4.64
N GLU A 119 -0.23 9.27 5.95
CA GLU A 119 -1.37 8.87 6.79
C GLU A 119 -2.25 10.07 7.15
N GLU A 120 -3.53 9.81 7.45
CA GLU A 120 -4.47 10.83 7.88
C GLU A 120 -4.00 11.47 9.20
N TRP A 121 -3.94 12.80 9.22
CA TRP A 121 -3.42 13.56 10.35
C TRP A 121 -4.36 13.45 11.54
N LYS A 122 -3.81 13.07 12.69
CA LYS A 122 -4.51 13.07 13.98
C LYS A 122 -3.78 13.95 14.98
N GLU A 123 -4.43 14.35 16.05
CA GLU A 123 -3.79 15.20 17.07
C GLU A 123 -2.57 14.54 17.70
N GLU A 124 -2.57 13.20 17.82
CA GLU A 124 -1.43 12.46 18.36
C GLU A 124 -0.16 12.56 17.48
N HIS A 125 -0.29 12.92 16.20
CA HIS A 125 0.86 13.15 15.32
C HIS A 125 1.65 14.42 15.70
N ASN A 126 1.06 15.36 16.47
CA ASN A 126 1.77 16.55 16.95
C ASN A 126 2.85 16.20 17.98
N GLU A 127 2.64 15.13 18.75
CA GLU A 127 3.50 14.74 19.88
C GLU A 127 4.43 13.57 19.55
N LEU A 128 4.15 12.84 18.46
CA LEU A 128 4.83 11.60 18.10
C LEU A 128 5.50 11.70 16.73
N SER A 129 6.66 11.06 16.58
CA SER A 129 7.24 10.83 15.27
C SER A 129 6.36 9.89 14.43
N CYS A 130 6.48 9.94 13.10
CA CYS A 130 5.72 9.05 12.22
C CYS A 130 5.94 7.56 12.54
N GLU A 131 7.16 7.18 12.95
CA GLU A 131 7.47 5.81 13.38
C GLU A 131 6.77 5.43 14.69
N GLN A 132 6.76 6.34 15.67
CA GLN A 132 6.06 6.12 16.94
C GLN A 132 4.55 6.04 16.73
N PHE A 133 3.99 6.91 15.89
CA PHE A 133 2.59 6.87 15.53
C PHE A 133 2.22 5.57 14.81
N ALA A 134 3.04 5.10 13.86
CA ALA A 134 2.83 3.81 13.19
C ALA A 134 2.83 2.64 14.19
N LYS A 135 3.79 2.60 15.12
CA LYS A 135 3.81 1.61 16.21
C LYS A 135 2.56 1.70 17.09
N GLN A 136 2.10 2.91 17.41
CA GLN A 136 0.91 3.11 18.21
C GLN A 136 -0.36 2.62 17.48
N GLN A 137 -0.49 2.91 16.18
CA GLN A 137 -1.61 2.40 15.38
C GLN A 137 -1.60 0.88 15.30
N GLN A 138 -0.42 0.27 15.11
CA GLN A 138 -0.27 -1.19 15.11
C GLN A 138 -0.69 -1.81 16.45
N GLN A 139 -0.25 -1.23 17.57
CA GLN A 139 -0.66 -1.70 18.89
C GLN A 139 -2.17 -1.57 19.12
N LYS A 140 -2.77 -0.46 18.67
CA LYS A 140 -4.23 -0.25 18.72
C LYS A 140 -4.97 -1.29 17.88
N SER A 141 -4.49 -1.63 16.68
CA SER A 141 -5.10 -2.67 15.83
C SER A 141 -4.96 -4.07 16.43
N ASP A 142 -3.78 -4.42 16.96
CA ASP A 142 -3.51 -5.73 17.55
C ASP A 142 -4.38 -5.95 18.79
N ARG A 143 -4.49 -4.92 19.64
CA ARG A 143 -5.38 -4.94 20.81
C ARG A 143 -6.85 -5.14 20.39
N ARG A 144 -7.30 -4.48 19.31
CA ARG A 144 -8.66 -4.65 18.80
C ARG A 144 -8.89 -6.06 18.25
N GLN A 145 -7.94 -6.62 17.51
CA GLN A 145 -8.02 -8.00 17.04
C GLN A 145 -8.07 -9.01 18.20
N LEU A 146 -7.24 -8.81 19.23
CA LEU A 146 -7.25 -9.68 20.42
C LEU A 146 -8.59 -9.66 21.15
N LEU A 147 -9.23 -8.48 21.26
CA LEU A 147 -10.56 -8.34 21.85
C LEU A 147 -11.62 -9.08 21.03
N LEU A 148 -11.60 -8.95 19.70
CA LEU A 148 -12.52 -9.67 18.82
C LEU A 148 -12.35 -11.20 18.96
N TYR A 149 -11.10 -11.68 18.97
CA TYR A 149 -10.81 -13.09 19.18
C TYR A 149 -11.38 -13.62 20.51
N ARG A 150 -11.21 -12.85 21.60
CA ARG A 150 -11.75 -13.21 22.92
C ARG A 150 -13.27 -13.31 22.91
N THR A 151 -13.96 -12.33 22.33
CA THR A 151 -15.44 -12.34 22.24
C THR A 151 -15.98 -13.53 21.43
N HIS A 152 -15.27 -13.92 20.37
CA HIS A 152 -15.64 -15.09 19.57
C HIS A 152 -15.41 -16.42 20.32
N ARG A 153 -14.39 -16.48 21.18
CA ARG A 153 -14.14 -17.67 22.02
C ARG A 153 -15.21 -17.86 23.08
N ASP A 154 -15.63 -16.79 23.74
CA ASP A 154 -16.64 -16.84 24.81
C ASP A 154 -18.05 -17.15 24.25
N SER A 155 -18.33 -16.73 23.02
CA SER A 155 -19.61 -17.03 22.35
C SER A 155 -19.77 -18.52 22.01
N ARG A 156 -18.67 -19.24 21.75
CA ARG A 156 -18.70 -20.69 21.50
C ARG A 156 -19.01 -21.53 22.73
N PHE A 157 -18.73 -21.02 23.93
CA PHE A 157 -19.00 -21.73 25.18
C PHE A 157 -20.45 -21.59 25.66
N LYS A 158 -21.21 -20.62 25.15
CA LYS A 158 -22.61 -20.39 25.54
C LYS A 158 -23.62 -21.18 24.72
N SER A 159 -23.17 -21.97 23.74
CA SER A 159 -24.04 -22.77 22.86
C SER A 159 -24.05 -24.27 23.20
N TRP A 160 -23.59 -24.64 24.38
CA TRP A 160 -23.62 -25.99 24.96
C TRP A 160 -24.36 -25.92 26.30
#